data_AF-A0AA47PAH9-F1
#
_entry.id   AF-A0AA47PAH9-F1
#
_cell.length_a   1.000
_cell.length_b   1.000
_cell.length_c   1.000
_cell.angle_alpha   90.00
_cell.angle_beta   90.00
_cell.angle_gamma   90.00
#
_symmetry.space_group_name_H-M   'P 1'
#
loop_
_entity.id
_entity.type
_entity.pdbx_description
1 polymer ?
#
loop_
_entity_poly.entity_id
_entity_poly.type
_entity_poly.pdbx_seq_one_letter_code
_entity_poly.pdbx_strand_id
1 'polypeptide(L)'
;MDPAETEQLRHAISNQGIRVGQHEQVLVSAMDSINALTAKVEQLSSSVNQMLTALSGVSPSGGVSNATAAAASPAVSPSPPVPSPVHIREPHIPTPAHFLGELGKCGVFLHQCSLVFCQQPLTYQTDSSKIAFIMGLLTGRAAEWSVAITAANAPYVSNYQLFLSEIRKVFDHPVQGKEAGKRLLALRQGSASIASYAVDFRILAAQCGWVREEFIVARAREHLQYSGSRDAKVSEAGIVVRTGRKWRAADAVQQAETRLKHKAILGTVAQGRAGLGSRAAARYDSASGRERQRLVQEEVRASVEEEQTSRAVAMRQQGAWMKWEQAMERSVTWKDIWQWNPQRIKFLIQGVYDVLPSPSNLCIWGKIETPACPLCSKIGTLEHILSSCTKALGEGRYRWRHDQVLKAIAEAISKGIKGRRRTQATAKTIHFVKEGQRPEKTPRNRSAGLLPTARDWVMSVDLERQLKIPPHITQTRLRPDIILVSEATKQLVLL
;
A
#
# COMPACT_ATOMS: atom_id res chain seq x y z
N MET A 1 15.01 -23.94 -46.20
CA MET A 1 14.01 -22.85 -46.13
C MET A 1 13.72 -22.43 -47.54
N ASP A 2 12.44 -22.29 -47.86
CA ASP A 2 11.98 -21.81 -49.16
C ASP A 2 12.45 -20.36 -49.35
N PRO A 3 13.06 -19.98 -50.50
CA PRO A 3 13.45 -18.60 -50.79
C PRO A 3 12.31 -17.58 -50.57
N ALA A 4 11.06 -17.97 -50.79
CA ALA A 4 9.90 -17.11 -50.59
C ALA A 4 9.62 -16.80 -49.10
N GLU A 5 9.85 -17.76 -48.20
CA GLU A 5 9.68 -17.58 -46.75
C GLU A 5 10.76 -16.67 -46.16
N THR A 6 11.99 -16.76 -46.68
CA THR A 6 13.08 -15.88 -46.25
C THR A 6 12.85 -14.42 -46.64
N GLU A 7 12.21 -14.18 -47.79
CA GLU A 7 11.88 -12.84 -48.25
C GLU A 7 10.73 -12.22 -47.44
N GLN A 8 9.70 -13.03 -47.10
CA GLN A 8 8.63 -12.60 -46.20
C GLN A 8 9.15 -12.23 -44.81
N LEU A 9 10.10 -13.00 -44.27
CA LEU A 9 10.71 -12.72 -42.98
C LEU A 9 11.53 -11.43 -42.99
N ARG A 10 12.31 -11.18 -44.06
CA ARG A 10 13.04 -9.92 -44.26
C ARG A 10 12.10 -8.73 -44.33
N HIS A 11 10.99 -8.86 -45.05
CA HIS A 11 9.99 -7.82 -45.16
C HIS A 11 9.28 -7.54 -43.81
N ALA A 12 9.02 -8.58 -43.01
CA ALA A 12 8.45 -8.43 -41.67
C ALA A 12 9.40 -7.73 -40.69
N ILE A 13 10.70 -8.06 -40.74
CA ILE A 13 11.73 -7.41 -39.91
C ILE A 13 11.91 -5.95 -40.31
N SER A 14 11.92 -5.64 -41.61
CA SER A 14 11.98 -4.26 -42.11
C SER A 14 10.78 -3.43 -41.63
N ASN A 15 9.56 -3.98 -41.76
CA ASN A 15 8.33 -3.33 -41.27
C ASN A 15 8.29 -3.17 -39.75
N GLN A 16 8.93 -4.06 -38.99
CA GLN A 16 9.07 -3.91 -37.55
C GLN A 16 10.08 -2.81 -37.19
N GLY A 17 11.21 -2.74 -37.91
CA GLY A 17 12.20 -1.68 -37.75
C GLY A 17 11.62 -0.28 -38.00
N ILE A 18 10.82 -0.13 -39.07
CA ILE A 18 10.12 1.12 -39.39
C ILE A 18 9.16 1.53 -38.26
N ARG A 19 8.36 0.59 -37.73
CA ARG A 19 7.44 0.87 -36.62
C ARG A 19 8.16 1.24 -35.33
N VAL A 20 9.30 0.61 -35.03
CA VAL A 20 10.11 0.95 -33.87
C VAL A 20 10.70 2.36 -34.01
N GLY A 21 11.19 2.73 -35.20
CA GLY A 21 11.66 4.09 -35.48
C GLY A 21 10.54 5.14 -35.34
N GLN A 22 9.32 4.84 -35.80
CA GLN A 22 8.16 5.71 -35.59
C GLN A 22 7.83 5.88 -34.10
N HIS A 23 7.91 4.81 -33.30
CA HIS A 23 7.70 4.89 -31.86
C HIS A 23 8.79 5.71 -31.16
N GLU A 24 10.06 5.54 -31.55
CA GLU A 24 11.18 6.33 -31.03
C GLU A 24 10.97 7.82 -31.33
N GLN A 25 10.53 8.17 -32.53
CA GLN A 25 10.25 9.55 -32.92
C GLN A 25 9.05 10.16 -32.15
N VAL A 26 8.01 9.37 -31.88
CA VAL A 26 6.89 9.78 -31.02
C VAL A 26 7.34 10.01 -29.58
N LEU A 27 8.24 9.16 -29.06
CA LEU A 27 8.78 9.33 -27.71
C LEU A 27 9.65 10.58 -27.58
N VAL A 28 10.48 10.87 -28.58
CA VAL A 28 11.27 12.12 -28.63
C VAL A 28 10.33 13.33 -28.70
N SER A 29 9.32 13.32 -29.56
CA SER A 29 8.34 14.40 -29.67
C SER A 29 7.52 14.60 -28.38
N ALA A 30 7.18 13.51 -27.69
CA ALA A 30 6.52 13.57 -26.38
C ALA A 30 7.43 14.17 -25.30
N MET A 31 8.72 13.83 -25.31
CA MET A 31 9.72 14.40 -24.41
C MET A 31 9.89 15.90 -24.66
N ASP A 32 9.96 16.34 -25.92
CA ASP A 32 10.02 17.75 -26.30
C ASP A 32 8.76 18.50 -25.86
N SER A 33 7.59 17.87 -26.00
CA SER A 33 6.33 18.43 -25.53
C SER A 33 6.28 18.59 -24.01
N ILE A 34 6.82 17.63 -23.25
CA ILE A 34 6.93 17.70 -21.79
C ILE A 34 7.90 18.82 -21.39
N ASN A 35 9.05 18.94 -22.05
CA ASN A 35 10.02 19.99 -21.79
C ASN A 35 9.44 21.38 -22.10
N ALA A 36 8.72 21.53 -23.21
CA ALA A 36 8.00 22.76 -23.55
C ALA A 36 6.90 23.10 -22.54
N LEU A 37 6.16 22.10 -22.03
CA LEU A 37 5.15 22.31 -21.00
C LEU A 37 5.79 22.76 -19.68
N THR A 38 6.93 22.17 -19.32
CA THR A 38 7.70 22.52 -18.12
C THR A 38 8.19 23.98 -18.19
N ALA A 39 8.75 24.39 -19.33
CA ALA A 39 9.15 25.78 -19.56
C ALA A 39 7.97 26.75 -19.48
N LYS A 40 6.78 26.38 -20.00
CA LYS A 40 5.56 27.20 -19.86
C LYS A 40 5.09 27.33 -18.40
N VAL A 41 5.24 26.27 -17.59
CA VAL A 41 4.90 26.29 -16.15
C VAL A 41 5.86 27.20 -15.40
N GLU A 42 7.17 27.15 -15.69
CA GLU A 42 8.15 28.07 -15.12
C GLU A 42 7.87 29.52 -15.51
N GLN A 43 7.52 29.77 -16.78
CA GLN A 43 7.13 31.10 -17.24
C GLN A 43 5.88 31.61 -16.50
N LEU A 44 4.84 30.78 -16.34
CA LEU A 44 3.64 31.13 -15.56
C LEU A 44 3.97 31.43 -14.10
N SER A 45 4.84 30.62 -13.48
CA SER A 45 5.32 30.86 -12.12
C SER A 45 6.05 32.19 -12.01
N SER A 46 6.87 32.55 -13.00
CA SER A 46 7.58 33.82 -13.04
C SER A 46 6.63 35.01 -13.21
N SER A 47 5.60 34.90 -14.06
CA SER A 47 4.58 35.93 -14.25
C SER A 47 3.72 36.15 -12.99
N VAL A 48 3.39 35.07 -12.27
CA VAL A 48 2.67 35.16 -10.99
C VAL A 48 3.53 35.87 -9.94
N ASN A 49 4.82 35.56 -9.86
CA ASN A 49 5.74 36.23 -8.93
C ASN A 49 5.98 37.71 -9.28
N GLN A 50 5.99 38.07 -10.58
CA GLN A 50 6.07 39.46 -11.02
C GLN A 50 4.79 40.24 -10.69
N MET A 51 3.60 39.65 -10.88
CA MET A 51 2.34 40.25 -10.44
C MET A 51 2.28 40.44 -8.92
N LEU A 52 2.77 39.46 -8.15
CA LEU A 52 2.81 39.55 -6.68
C LEU A 52 3.76 40.67 -6.20
N THR A 53 4.90 40.84 -6.89
CA THR A 53 5.84 41.94 -6.62
C THR A 53 5.25 43.31 -6.99
N ALA A 54 4.55 43.41 -8.13
CA ALA A 54 3.88 44.65 -8.56
C ALA A 54 2.75 45.07 -7.60
N LEU A 55 2.05 44.10 -6.99
CA LEU A 55 1.01 44.36 -5.99
C LEU A 55 1.57 44.72 -4.60
N SER A 56 2.86 44.47 -4.34
CA SER A 56 3.52 44.78 -3.06
C SER A 56 4.21 46.16 -3.05
N GLY A 57 4.24 46.86 -4.19
CA GLY A 57 4.91 48.14 -4.37
C GLY A 57 3.98 49.35 -4.29
N VAL A 58 3.25 49.55 -3.19
CA VAL A 58 2.61 50.83 -2.87
C VAL A 58 2.73 51.09 -1.37
N SER A 59 3.65 51.98 -0.97
CA SER A 59 3.48 52.95 0.13
C SER A 59 4.75 53.79 0.40
N PRO A 60 4.63 54.96 1.07
CA PRO A 60 5.13 56.23 0.54
C PRO A 60 6.47 56.72 1.11
N SER A 61 6.95 57.75 0.41
CA SER A 61 7.96 58.76 0.73
C SER A 61 8.12 59.19 2.20
N GLY A 62 9.37 59.40 2.61
CA GLY A 62 9.78 60.26 3.73
C GLY A 62 11.30 60.23 3.94
N GLY A 63 11.97 61.38 3.85
CA GLY A 63 13.43 61.57 4.04
C GLY A 63 13.92 61.17 5.43
N VAL A 64 15.22 61.12 5.74
CA VAL A 64 16.16 62.25 5.72
C VAL A 64 17.61 61.75 5.56
N SER A 65 18.41 62.56 4.88
CA SER A 65 19.84 62.52 4.67
C SER A 65 20.69 62.34 5.94
N ASN A 66 21.81 61.62 5.82
CA ASN A 66 23.11 62.21 6.16
C ASN A 66 24.26 61.48 5.46
N ALA A 67 25.14 62.28 4.89
CA ALA A 67 26.35 61.90 4.16
C ALA A 67 27.51 61.60 5.11
N THR A 68 28.40 60.70 4.71
CA THR A 68 29.86 60.88 4.77
C THR A 68 30.55 59.90 3.83
N ALA A 69 31.75 60.29 3.42
CA ALA A 69 32.34 60.08 2.10
C ALA A 69 33.38 58.95 2.00
N ALA A 70 33.91 58.85 0.77
CA ALA A 70 35.19 58.26 0.33
C ALA A 70 35.18 56.75 0.03
N ALA A 71 35.90 56.21 -0.96
CA ALA A 71 36.53 56.66 -2.21
C ALA A 71 37.24 55.40 -2.79
N ALA A 72 37.36 55.37 -4.13
CA ALA A 72 38.36 54.64 -4.91
C ALA A 72 38.31 53.10 -5.04
N SER A 73 38.03 52.64 -6.26
CA SER A 73 38.60 51.45 -6.93
C SER A 73 40.00 51.82 -7.50
N PRO A 74 40.91 50.90 -7.95
CA PRO A 74 40.59 49.73 -8.78
C PRO A 74 41.48 48.44 -8.73
N ALA A 75 40.89 47.36 -9.25
CA ALA A 75 41.42 46.26 -10.10
C ALA A 75 42.68 45.44 -9.72
N VAL A 76 42.51 44.10 -9.62
CA VAL A 76 43.38 43.05 -10.25
C VAL A 76 42.53 41.78 -10.53
N SER A 77 42.74 41.15 -11.70
CA SER A 77 42.03 39.97 -12.25
C SER A 77 42.65 38.60 -11.80
N PRO A 78 42.23 37.39 -12.27
CA PRO A 78 41.81 36.28 -11.41
C PRO A 78 42.74 35.05 -11.38
N SER A 79 42.59 34.20 -10.36
CA SER A 79 43.15 32.82 -10.31
C SER A 79 42.02 31.77 -10.37
N PRO A 80 42.26 30.55 -10.90
CA PRO A 80 41.22 29.59 -11.22
C PRO A 80 40.69 28.84 -9.97
N PRO A 81 39.39 28.54 -9.87
CA PRO A 81 38.84 27.83 -8.70
C PRO A 81 38.92 26.30 -8.86
N VAL A 82 39.33 25.65 -7.77
CA VAL A 82 39.24 24.21 -7.53
C VAL A 82 37.75 23.81 -7.35
N PRO A 83 37.27 22.65 -7.82
CA PRO A 83 35.86 22.29 -7.70
C PRO A 83 35.49 21.99 -6.25
N SER A 84 34.55 22.77 -5.70
CA SER A 84 33.94 22.53 -4.39
C SER A 84 32.81 21.48 -4.48
N PRO A 85 32.53 20.72 -3.40
CA PRO A 85 31.52 19.66 -3.40
C PRO A 85 30.12 20.22 -3.66
N VAL A 86 29.33 19.49 -4.44
CA VAL A 86 27.97 19.86 -4.86
C VAL A 86 27.07 19.99 -3.62
N HIS A 87 26.72 21.22 -3.24
CA HIS A 87 25.71 21.47 -2.22
C HIS A 87 24.32 21.13 -2.79
N ILE A 88 23.75 20.01 -2.35
CA ILE A 88 22.32 19.72 -2.58
C ILE A 88 21.53 20.76 -1.77
N ARG A 89 20.97 21.76 -2.47
CA ARG A 89 20.20 22.85 -1.84
C ARG A 89 18.74 22.41 -1.68
N GLU A 90 18.23 22.44 -0.46
CA GLU A 90 16.84 22.08 -0.19
C GLU A 90 15.86 23.13 -0.75
N PRO A 91 14.66 22.72 -1.21
CA PRO A 91 13.65 23.65 -1.70
C PRO A 91 13.16 24.57 -0.58
N HIS A 92 12.94 25.85 -0.88
CA HIS A 92 12.36 26.80 0.06
C HIS A 92 10.84 26.65 0.07
N ILE A 93 10.26 26.34 1.23
CA ILE A 93 8.83 26.12 1.40
C ILE A 93 8.25 27.29 2.18
N PRO A 94 7.07 27.82 1.80
CA PRO A 94 6.39 28.82 2.61
C PRO A 94 6.19 28.33 4.04
N THR A 95 6.60 29.16 5.01
CA THR A 95 6.42 28.86 6.43
C THR A 95 4.92 28.68 6.74
N PRO A 96 4.52 27.59 7.43
CA PRO A 96 3.14 27.39 7.85
C PRO A 96 2.62 28.57 8.69
N ALA A 97 1.30 28.77 8.69
CA ALA A 97 0.68 29.83 9.48
C ALA A 97 0.88 29.58 10.99
N HIS A 98 0.99 30.68 11.76
CA HIS A 98 1.09 30.61 13.21
C HIS A 98 -0.15 29.98 13.84
N PHE A 99 0.05 29.18 14.89
CA PHE A 99 -1.01 28.45 15.56
C PHE A 99 -1.29 29.02 16.96
N LEU A 100 -2.48 29.61 17.13
CA LEU A 100 -2.89 30.28 18.38
C LEU A 100 -3.36 29.34 19.50
N GLY A 101 -3.50 28.04 19.21
CA GLY A 101 -4.17 27.08 20.10
C GLY A 101 -5.67 26.94 19.86
N GLU A 102 -6.13 27.19 18.63
CA GLU A 102 -7.53 27.03 18.25
C GLU A 102 -7.93 25.54 18.18
N LEU A 103 -9.01 25.19 18.88
CA LEU A 103 -9.52 23.81 18.91
C LEU A 103 -9.97 23.36 17.51
N GLY A 104 -9.43 22.23 17.05
CA GLY A 104 -9.77 21.64 15.75
C GLY A 104 -8.92 22.11 14.57
N LYS A 105 -8.04 23.12 14.74
CA LYS A 105 -7.05 23.53 13.72
C LYS A 105 -5.67 22.88 13.94
N CYS A 106 -5.44 22.27 15.10
CA CYS A 106 -4.18 21.63 15.46
C CYS A 106 -3.75 20.57 14.42
N GLY A 107 -4.66 19.69 14.00
CA GLY A 107 -4.37 18.69 12.97
C GLY A 107 -3.91 19.28 11.63
N VAL A 108 -4.54 20.37 11.16
CA VAL A 108 -4.15 21.06 9.91
C VAL A 108 -2.76 21.68 10.06
N PHE A 109 -2.52 22.36 11.18
CA PHE A 109 -1.23 22.96 11.49
C PHE A 109 -0.10 21.91 11.53
N LEU A 110 -0.28 20.82 12.28
CA LEU A 110 0.71 19.75 12.37
C LEU A 110 0.97 19.07 11.02
N HIS A 111 -0.07 18.94 10.19
CA HIS A 111 0.09 18.42 8.83
C HIS A 111 0.95 19.35 7.98
N GLN A 112 0.72 20.67 8.02
CA GLN A 112 1.55 21.65 7.32
C GLN A 112 3.02 21.58 7.78
N CYS A 113 3.28 21.49 9.08
CA CYS A 113 4.63 21.29 9.60
C CYS A 113 5.26 19.98 9.11
N SER A 114 4.50 18.90 9.03
CA SER A 114 5.00 17.61 8.51
C SER A 114 5.43 17.69 7.03
N LEU A 115 4.70 18.47 6.21
CA LEU A 115 5.05 18.68 4.81
C LEU A 115 6.38 19.44 4.67
N VAL A 116 6.63 20.43 5.53
CA VAL A 116 7.93 21.13 5.59
C VAL A 116 9.05 20.14 5.88
N PHE A 117 8.89 19.28 6.90
CA PHE A 117 9.92 18.30 7.27
C PHE A 117 10.16 17.23 6.20
N CYS A 118 9.12 16.82 5.46
CA CYS A 118 9.28 15.86 4.35
C CYS A 118 10.09 16.44 3.18
N GLN A 119 10.02 17.75 2.99
CA GLN A 119 10.60 18.44 1.84
C GLN A 119 11.96 19.11 2.19
N GLN A 120 12.26 19.31 3.48
CA GLN A 120 13.54 19.82 4.01
C GLN A 120 14.16 18.84 5.05
N PRO A 121 14.46 17.58 4.68
CA PRO A 121 14.95 16.56 5.60
C PRO A 121 16.35 16.82 6.18
N LEU A 122 17.22 17.55 5.47
CA LEU A 122 18.56 17.94 5.91
C LEU A 122 18.53 19.12 6.88
N THR A 123 17.57 20.04 6.75
CA THR A 123 17.39 21.14 7.72
C THR A 123 16.80 20.61 9.03
N TYR A 124 15.83 19.69 8.96
CA TYR A 124 15.12 19.16 10.12
C TYR A 124 15.48 17.69 10.41
N GLN A 125 16.76 17.41 10.63
CA GLN A 125 17.26 16.04 10.86
C GLN A 125 16.90 15.50 12.26
N THR A 126 16.89 16.37 13.27
CA THR A 126 16.76 15.96 14.68
C THR A 126 15.38 16.26 15.24
N ASP A 127 14.96 15.47 16.23
CA ASP A 127 13.70 15.73 16.95
C ASP A 127 13.67 17.15 17.55
N SER A 128 14.79 17.61 18.12
CA SER A 128 14.91 18.96 18.67
C SER A 128 14.68 20.05 17.60
N SER A 129 15.20 19.88 16.38
CA SER A 129 15.00 20.85 15.29
C SER A 129 13.54 20.93 14.83
N LYS A 130 12.84 19.79 14.78
CA LYS A 130 11.41 19.72 14.42
C LYS A 130 10.53 20.31 15.51
N ILE A 131 10.83 20.01 16.78
CA ILE A 131 10.09 20.53 17.93
C ILE A 131 10.28 22.05 18.03
N ALA A 132 11.52 22.54 17.92
CA ALA A 132 11.82 23.97 17.94
C ALA A 132 11.10 24.72 16.82
N PHE A 133 11.05 24.15 15.61
CA PHE A 133 10.28 24.71 14.49
C PHE A 133 8.80 24.82 14.82
N ILE A 134 8.18 23.74 15.32
CA ILE A 134 6.76 23.77 15.69
C ILE A 134 6.51 24.80 16.79
N MET A 135 7.33 24.82 17.84
CA MET A 135 7.22 25.77 18.95
C MET A 135 7.36 27.22 18.50
N GLY A 136 8.27 27.51 17.57
CA GLY A 136 8.44 28.85 16.99
C GLY A 136 7.23 29.36 16.20
N LEU A 137 6.35 28.46 15.77
CA LEU A 137 5.11 28.82 15.09
C LEU A 137 3.90 28.90 16.04
N LEU A 138 4.06 28.58 17.33
CA LEU A 138 2.99 28.71 18.31
C LEU A 138 2.84 30.17 18.74
N THR A 139 1.60 30.61 18.87
CA THR A 139 1.23 31.95 19.38
C THR A 139 0.08 31.84 20.38
N GLY A 140 -0.22 32.91 21.10
CA GLY A 140 -1.31 32.94 22.09
C GLY A 140 -1.21 31.82 23.13
N ARG A 141 -2.32 31.11 23.39
CA ARG A 141 -2.39 30.05 24.41
C ARG A 141 -1.50 28.85 24.09
N ALA A 142 -1.24 28.58 22.82
CA ALA A 142 -0.31 27.51 22.45
C ALA A 142 1.14 27.87 22.78
N ALA A 143 1.52 29.15 22.66
CA ALA A 143 2.83 29.62 23.09
C ALA A 143 2.99 29.54 24.61
N GLU A 144 1.97 29.96 25.38
CA GLU A 144 1.96 29.85 26.84
C GLU A 144 2.15 28.39 27.30
N TRP A 145 1.43 27.45 26.66
CA TRP A 145 1.61 26.02 26.90
C TRP A 145 3.04 25.57 26.58
N SER A 146 3.61 26.01 25.44
CA SER A 146 4.96 25.64 25.03
C SER A 146 6.04 26.12 26.03
N VAL A 147 5.86 27.31 26.60
CA VAL A 147 6.74 27.86 27.63
C VAL A 147 6.62 27.04 28.91
N ALA A 148 5.41 26.69 29.33
CA ALA A 148 5.17 25.91 30.55
C ALA A 148 5.81 24.52 30.49
N ILE A 149 5.65 23.78 29.38
CA ILE A 149 6.24 22.44 29.23
C ILE A 149 7.78 22.47 29.15
N THR A 150 8.34 23.56 28.62
CA THR A 150 9.79 23.76 28.54
C THR A 150 10.36 24.09 29.92
N ALA A 151 9.70 25.00 30.66
CA ALA A 151 10.08 25.34 32.03
C ALA A 151 9.99 24.15 32.98
N ALA A 152 9.03 23.24 32.77
CA ALA A 152 8.86 22.02 33.53
C ALA A 152 9.85 20.89 33.14
N ASN A 153 10.74 21.12 32.17
CA ASN A 153 11.63 20.09 31.59
C ASN A 153 10.88 18.80 31.23
N ALA A 154 9.71 18.94 30.61
CA ALA A 154 8.86 17.80 30.34
C ALA A 154 9.55 16.79 29.40
N PRO A 155 9.45 15.48 29.65
CA PRO A 155 10.20 14.47 28.91
C PRO A 155 9.85 14.39 27.41
N TYR A 156 8.75 15.01 27.00
CA TYR A 156 8.29 15.07 25.62
C TYR A 156 8.84 16.26 24.82
N VAL A 157 9.55 17.23 25.42
CA VAL A 157 10.18 18.34 24.64
C VAL A 157 11.45 17.93 23.90
N SER A 158 11.95 16.71 24.11
CA SER A 158 13.15 16.16 23.45
C SER A 158 12.86 15.02 22.48
N ASN A 159 11.60 14.55 22.38
CA ASN A 159 11.20 13.47 21.49
C ASN A 159 10.00 13.89 20.65
N TYR A 160 10.16 13.85 19.32
CA TYR A 160 9.18 14.40 18.39
C TYR A 160 7.85 13.66 18.44
N GLN A 161 7.86 12.34 18.61
CA GLN A 161 6.62 11.55 18.68
C GLN A 161 5.87 11.80 19.98
N LEU A 162 6.58 11.91 21.11
CA LEU A 162 5.94 12.25 22.39
C LEU A 162 5.39 13.67 22.38
N PHE A 163 6.13 14.63 21.82
CA PHE A 163 5.68 16.01 21.64
C PHE A 163 4.39 16.08 20.82
N LEU A 164 4.36 15.40 19.66
CA LEU A 164 3.17 15.31 18.81
C LEU A 164 1.98 14.66 19.52
N SER A 165 2.22 13.68 20.38
CA SER A 165 1.15 13.06 21.16
C SER A 165 0.54 14.05 22.15
N GLU A 166 1.36 14.87 22.80
CA GLU A 166 0.92 15.76 23.86
C GLU A 166 0.24 17.02 23.30
N ILE A 167 0.82 17.65 22.29
CA ILE A 167 0.18 18.81 21.62
C ILE A 167 -1.18 18.43 21.03
N ARG A 168 -1.33 17.19 20.53
CA ARG A 168 -2.62 16.68 20.06
C ARG A 168 -3.61 16.48 21.21
N LYS A 169 -3.20 15.90 22.33
CA LYS A 169 -4.11 15.77 23.49
C LYS A 169 -4.63 17.13 23.97
N VAL A 170 -3.77 18.15 23.96
CA VAL A 170 -4.09 19.49 24.49
C VAL A 170 -4.92 20.32 23.50
N PHE A 171 -4.64 20.24 22.19
CA PHE A 171 -5.23 21.15 21.19
C PHE A 171 -5.98 20.46 20.03
N ASP A 172 -5.73 19.17 19.80
CA ASP A 172 -6.41 18.40 18.77
C ASP A 172 -7.59 17.68 19.42
N HIS A 173 -8.74 18.35 19.39
CA HIS A 173 -10.05 17.72 19.61
C HIS A 173 -10.75 17.56 18.26
N PRO A 174 -10.22 16.75 17.34
CA PRO A 174 -10.81 16.61 16.02
C PRO A 174 -12.17 15.95 16.17
N VAL A 175 -13.14 16.45 15.42
CA VAL A 175 -14.44 15.80 15.31
C VAL A 175 -14.21 14.52 14.52
N GLN A 176 -14.12 13.37 15.18
CA GLN A 176 -13.91 12.08 14.54
C GLN A 176 -14.97 11.06 14.99
N GLY A 177 -15.18 10.03 14.17
CA GLY A 177 -16.07 8.92 14.48
C GLY A 177 -17.49 9.37 14.84
N LYS A 178 -17.96 9.04 16.05
CA LYS A 178 -19.34 9.30 16.50
C LYS A 178 -19.70 10.78 16.53
N GLU A 179 -18.78 11.66 16.90
CA GLU A 179 -19.05 13.11 16.93
C GLU A 179 -19.12 13.71 15.51
N ALA A 180 -18.31 13.19 14.58
CA ALA A 180 -18.39 13.59 13.17
C ALA A 180 -19.71 13.11 12.56
N GLY A 181 -20.15 11.90 12.93
CA GLY A 181 -21.47 11.37 12.59
C GLY A 181 -22.61 12.26 13.10
N LYS A 182 -22.57 12.69 14.37
CA LYS A 182 -23.58 13.61 14.93
C LYS A 182 -23.63 14.94 14.17
N ARG A 183 -22.47 15.57 13.89
CA ARG A 183 -22.41 16.83 13.12
C ARG A 183 -22.87 16.64 11.68
N LEU A 184 -22.54 15.52 11.04
CA LEU A 184 -23.02 15.19 9.70
C LEU A 184 -24.56 15.06 9.65
N LEU A 185 -25.16 14.40 10.66
CA LEU A 185 -26.62 14.25 10.74
C LEU A 185 -27.34 15.59 11.03
N ALA A 186 -26.67 16.48 11.76
CA ALA A 186 -27.14 17.83 12.07
C ALA A 186 -26.86 18.84 10.93
N LEU A 187 -26.00 18.51 9.96
CA LEU A 187 -25.61 19.42 8.88
C LEU A 187 -26.85 19.81 8.06
N ARG A 188 -27.04 21.12 7.86
CA ARG A 188 -28.08 21.72 7.02
C ARG A 188 -27.41 22.77 6.13
N GLN A 189 -27.89 22.90 4.89
CA GLN A 189 -27.35 23.89 3.97
C GLN A 189 -27.56 25.33 4.46
N GLY A 190 -28.75 25.63 5.02
CA GLY A 190 -29.07 26.98 5.48
C GLY A 190 -28.94 28.02 4.35
N SER A 191 -28.29 29.14 4.65
CA SER A 191 -27.97 30.21 3.69
C SER A 191 -26.68 29.97 2.89
N ALA A 192 -25.96 28.87 3.13
CA ALA A 192 -24.71 28.58 2.44
C ALA A 192 -24.95 28.04 1.02
N SER A 193 -23.96 28.24 0.14
CA SER A 193 -24.00 27.69 -1.22
C SER A 193 -23.96 26.16 -1.21
N ILE A 194 -24.52 25.53 -2.26
CA ILE A 194 -24.51 24.07 -2.42
C ILE A 194 -23.07 23.53 -2.43
N ALA A 195 -22.14 24.28 -3.02
CA ALA A 195 -20.72 23.91 -3.06
C ALA A 195 -20.09 23.87 -1.66
N SER A 196 -20.35 24.89 -0.83
CA SER A 196 -19.87 24.92 0.56
C SER A 196 -20.43 23.75 1.37
N TYR A 197 -21.74 23.53 1.28
CA TYR A 197 -22.40 22.41 1.96
C TYR A 197 -21.82 21.05 1.52
N ALA A 198 -21.55 20.88 0.22
CA ALA A 198 -20.98 19.64 -0.30
C ALA A 198 -19.55 19.38 0.20
N VAL A 199 -18.75 20.43 0.39
CA VAL A 199 -17.41 20.33 0.98
C VAL A 199 -17.51 19.91 2.46
N ASP A 200 -18.33 20.59 3.25
CA ASP A 200 -18.53 20.27 4.67
C ASP A 200 -19.06 18.84 4.86
N PHE A 201 -20.02 18.42 4.02
CA PHE A 201 -20.54 17.06 4.00
C PHE A 201 -19.44 16.04 3.73
N ARG A 202 -18.60 16.26 2.71
CA ARG A 202 -17.52 15.33 2.34
C ARG A 202 -16.44 15.23 3.41
N ILE A 203 -16.09 16.35 4.05
CA ILE A 203 -15.13 16.39 5.16
C ILE A 203 -15.67 15.57 6.34
N LEU A 204 -16.90 15.84 6.78
CA LEU A 204 -17.53 15.12 7.89
C LEU A 204 -17.75 13.64 7.57
N ALA A 205 -18.11 13.30 6.33
CA ALA A 205 -18.26 11.91 5.87
C ALA A 205 -16.92 11.15 5.92
N ALA A 206 -15.82 11.77 5.47
CA ALA A 206 -14.50 11.18 5.57
C ALA A 206 -14.06 10.99 7.04
N GLN A 207 -14.29 11.98 7.89
CA GLN A 207 -13.91 11.97 9.31
C GLN A 207 -14.73 11.01 10.19
N CYS A 208 -15.98 10.73 9.81
CA CYS A 208 -16.77 9.70 10.50
C CYS A 208 -16.55 8.28 9.95
N GLY A 209 -15.73 8.12 8.90
CA GLY A 209 -15.55 6.84 8.22
C GLY A 209 -16.84 6.35 7.58
N TRP A 210 -17.63 7.26 6.98
CA TRP A 210 -19.01 7.01 6.58
C TRP A 210 -19.13 5.81 5.62
N VAL A 211 -19.58 4.69 6.17
CA VAL A 211 -20.14 3.57 5.41
C VAL A 211 -21.66 3.78 5.41
N ARG A 212 -22.31 3.67 4.24
CA ARG A 212 -23.78 3.76 4.07
C ARG A 212 -24.55 2.97 5.15
N GLU A 213 -23.97 1.86 5.60
CA GLU A 213 -24.44 1.02 6.69
C GLU A 213 -24.62 1.76 8.02
N GLU A 214 -23.63 2.51 8.50
CA GLU A 214 -23.71 3.21 9.79
C GLU A 214 -24.77 4.31 9.77
N PHE A 215 -24.99 4.96 8.61
CA PHE A 215 -26.13 5.86 8.44
C PHE A 215 -27.47 5.14 8.58
N ILE A 216 -27.64 4.02 7.89
CA ILE A 216 -28.87 3.23 7.90
C ILE A 216 -29.17 2.75 9.32
N VAL A 217 -28.18 2.18 10.00
CA VAL A 217 -28.31 1.69 11.38
C VAL A 217 -28.60 2.84 12.35
N ALA A 218 -27.92 3.98 12.22
CA ALA A 218 -28.15 5.13 13.08
C ALA A 218 -29.58 5.70 12.93
N ARG A 219 -30.09 5.80 11.70
CA ARG A 219 -31.47 6.28 11.44
C ARG A 219 -32.52 5.27 11.87
N ALA A 220 -32.26 3.97 11.72
CA ALA A 220 -33.13 2.93 12.26
C ALA A 220 -33.17 2.99 13.80
N ARG A 221 -32.02 3.20 14.46
CA ARG A 221 -31.96 3.38 15.92
C ARG A 221 -32.74 4.60 16.39
N GLU A 222 -32.58 5.74 15.70
CA GLU A 222 -33.34 6.96 15.99
C GLU A 222 -34.85 6.72 15.87
N HIS A 223 -35.29 5.98 14.85
CA HIS A 223 -36.70 5.63 14.67
C HIS A 223 -37.21 4.76 15.82
N LEU A 224 -36.46 3.73 16.19
CA LEU A 224 -36.76 2.85 17.33
C LEU A 224 -36.81 3.60 18.66
N GLN A 225 -36.01 4.66 18.82
CA GLN A 225 -36.00 5.48 20.03
C GLN A 225 -37.31 6.28 20.19
N TYR A 226 -37.87 6.78 19.08
CA TYR A 226 -39.16 7.47 19.12
C TYR A 226 -40.31 6.48 19.29
N SER A 227 -40.41 5.47 18.41
CA SER A 227 -41.53 4.52 18.43
C SER A 227 -41.54 3.62 19.67
N GLY A 228 -40.37 3.29 20.22
CA GLY A 228 -40.21 2.51 21.44
C GLY A 228 -40.01 3.35 22.71
N SER A 229 -40.30 4.65 22.68
CA SER A 229 -40.21 5.51 23.87
C SER A 229 -41.18 5.05 24.96
N ARG A 230 -40.76 5.15 26.23
CA ARG A 230 -41.65 4.92 27.38
C ARG A 230 -42.64 6.06 27.60
N ASP A 231 -42.33 7.24 27.06
CA ASP A 231 -43.22 8.39 27.10
C ASP A 231 -44.24 8.28 25.96
N ALA A 232 -45.51 8.10 26.33
CA ALA A 232 -46.63 8.00 25.40
C ALA A 232 -46.73 9.21 24.46
N LYS A 233 -46.39 10.42 24.94
CA LYS A 233 -46.40 11.62 24.10
C LYS A 233 -45.37 11.54 22.99
N VAL A 234 -44.26 10.84 23.21
CA VAL A 234 -43.18 10.69 22.22
C VAL A 234 -43.46 9.53 21.28
N SER A 235 -43.95 8.39 21.78
CA SER A 235 -44.25 7.22 20.95
C SER A 235 -45.48 7.42 20.06
N GLU A 236 -46.49 8.16 20.53
CA GLU A 236 -47.74 8.41 19.79
C GLU A 236 -47.68 9.66 18.89
N ALA A 237 -46.65 10.51 19.03
CA ALA A 237 -46.50 11.74 18.24
C ALA A 237 -46.26 11.52 16.74
N GLY A 238 -46.10 10.28 16.27
CA GLY A 238 -45.89 9.98 14.85
C GLY A 238 -44.60 10.60 14.27
N ILE A 239 -43.56 10.73 15.10
CA ILE A 239 -42.31 11.41 14.73
C ILE A 239 -41.63 10.67 13.57
N VAL A 240 -41.60 11.29 12.40
CA VAL A 240 -40.96 10.73 11.21
C VAL A 240 -39.47 11.07 11.21
N VAL A 241 -38.63 10.03 11.28
CA VAL A 241 -37.18 10.19 11.12
C VAL A 241 -36.87 10.60 9.69
N ARG A 242 -36.35 11.82 9.54
CA ARG A 242 -36.01 12.39 8.23
C ARG A 242 -34.86 11.61 7.59
N THR A 243 -35.16 11.03 6.45
CA THR A 243 -34.25 10.24 5.62
C THR A 243 -34.33 10.76 4.17
N GLY A 244 -33.47 10.27 3.27
CA GLY A 244 -33.46 10.70 1.88
C GLY A 244 -34.68 10.18 1.09
N ARG A 245 -34.81 10.59 -0.18
CA ARG A 245 -35.91 10.15 -1.06
C ARG A 245 -35.90 8.65 -1.39
N LYS A 246 -34.73 8.00 -1.31
CA LYS A 246 -34.52 6.62 -1.77
C LYS A 246 -34.66 5.56 -0.68
N TRP A 247 -34.74 5.95 0.59
CA TRP A 247 -34.71 5.01 1.71
C TRP A 247 -35.36 5.62 2.94
N ARG A 248 -36.18 4.84 3.66
CA ARG A 248 -36.88 5.25 4.88
C ARG A 248 -36.52 4.33 6.05
N ALA A 249 -36.25 4.92 7.21
CA ALA A 249 -35.91 4.18 8.42
C ALA A 249 -37.06 3.31 8.94
N ALA A 250 -38.30 3.80 8.84
CA ALA A 250 -39.49 3.08 9.26
C ALA A 250 -39.66 1.78 8.46
N ASP A 251 -39.58 1.85 7.13
CA ASP A 251 -39.71 0.69 6.24
C ASP A 251 -38.63 -0.36 6.53
N ALA A 252 -37.38 0.08 6.72
CA ALA A 252 -36.27 -0.82 7.04
C ALA A 252 -36.44 -1.51 8.40
N VAL A 253 -36.91 -0.78 9.41
CA VAL A 253 -37.23 -1.33 10.73
C VAL A 253 -38.38 -2.34 10.63
N GLN A 254 -39.45 -2.00 9.93
CA GLN A 254 -40.58 -2.90 9.72
C GLN A 254 -40.17 -4.19 8.99
N GLN A 255 -39.34 -4.07 7.95
CA GLN A 255 -38.79 -5.24 7.24
C GLN A 255 -37.93 -6.10 8.17
N ALA A 256 -37.04 -5.49 8.96
CA ALA A 256 -36.21 -6.19 9.93
C ALA A 256 -37.05 -6.92 10.99
N GLU A 257 -38.08 -6.28 11.54
CA GLU A 257 -39.00 -6.93 12.48
C GLU A 257 -39.73 -8.12 11.84
N THR A 258 -40.15 -7.98 10.59
CA THR A 258 -40.83 -9.05 9.85
C THR A 258 -39.88 -10.24 9.62
N ARG A 259 -38.62 -9.97 9.25
CA ARG A 259 -37.58 -10.99 9.10
C ARG A 259 -37.29 -11.69 10.42
N LEU A 260 -37.22 -10.96 11.53
CA LEU A 260 -36.98 -11.54 12.85
C LEU A 260 -38.15 -12.42 13.32
N LYS A 261 -39.40 -12.01 13.10
CA LYS A 261 -40.58 -12.85 13.34
C LYS A 261 -40.54 -14.12 12.49
N HIS A 262 -40.19 -14.00 11.22
CA HIS A 262 -40.04 -15.15 10.34
C HIS A 262 -38.93 -16.10 10.80
N LYS A 263 -37.77 -15.57 11.22
CA LYS A 263 -36.69 -16.38 11.82
C LYS A 263 -37.13 -17.07 13.10
N ALA A 264 -37.96 -16.43 13.92
CA ALA A 264 -38.49 -17.05 15.14
C ALA A 264 -39.45 -18.22 14.83
N ILE A 265 -40.30 -18.08 13.81
CA ILE A 265 -41.18 -19.17 13.33
C ILE A 265 -40.36 -20.35 12.82
N LEU A 266 -39.32 -20.10 12.03
CA LEU A 266 -38.45 -21.14 11.48
C LEU A 266 -37.60 -21.85 12.55
N GLY A 267 -37.34 -21.19 13.68
CA GLY A 267 -36.52 -21.73 14.75
C GLY A 267 -35.07 -21.98 14.34
N THR A 268 -34.37 -22.85 15.09
CA THR A 268 -32.99 -23.23 14.76
C THR A 268 -32.99 -24.19 13.58
N VAL A 269 -32.61 -23.69 12.40
CA VAL A 269 -32.34 -24.53 11.21
C VAL A 269 -30.96 -25.18 11.28
N ALA A 270 -30.81 -26.36 10.68
CA ALA A 270 -29.52 -27.03 10.56
C ALA A 270 -28.55 -26.19 9.70
N GLN A 271 -27.32 -26.02 10.17
CA GLN A 271 -26.27 -25.32 9.41
C GLN A 271 -25.06 -26.24 9.21
N GLY A 272 -24.78 -26.57 7.95
CA GLY A 272 -23.69 -27.47 7.59
C GLY A 272 -23.88 -28.87 8.19
N ARG A 273 -22.85 -29.39 8.86
CA ARG A 273 -22.91 -30.69 9.57
C ARG A 273 -23.32 -30.55 11.04
N ALA A 274 -23.46 -29.33 11.55
CA ALA A 274 -23.96 -29.10 12.89
C ALA A 274 -25.48 -29.32 12.85
N GLY A 275 -25.95 -30.44 13.39
CA GLY A 275 -27.35 -30.84 13.39
C GLY A 275 -28.28 -29.81 14.09
N LEU A 276 -29.58 -30.13 14.08
CA LEU A 276 -30.62 -29.32 14.73
C LEU A 276 -30.30 -29.12 16.23
N GLY A 277 -30.43 -27.90 16.73
CA GLY A 277 -30.22 -27.56 18.15
C GLY A 277 -28.79 -27.17 18.56
N SER A 278 -27.82 -27.21 17.63
CA SER A 278 -26.42 -26.82 17.89
C SER A 278 -26.21 -25.32 18.15
N ARG A 279 -27.19 -24.47 17.80
CA ARG A 279 -27.14 -23.02 18.02
C ARG A 279 -28.41 -22.54 18.72
N ALA A 280 -28.25 -21.63 19.67
CA ALA A 280 -29.37 -20.95 20.32
C ALA A 280 -30.09 -20.06 19.29
N ALA A 281 -31.41 -20.24 19.13
CA ALA A 281 -32.23 -19.35 18.31
C ALA A 281 -32.28 -17.95 18.94
N ALA A 282 -32.18 -16.91 18.11
CA ALA A 282 -32.46 -15.55 18.53
C ALA A 282 -33.94 -15.44 18.90
N ARG A 283 -34.26 -15.26 20.19
CA ARG A 283 -35.63 -15.25 20.70
C ARG A 283 -36.25 -13.85 20.59
N TYR A 284 -36.48 -13.40 19.36
CA TYR A 284 -37.15 -12.11 19.12
C TYR A 284 -38.51 -12.02 19.84
N ASP A 285 -39.26 -13.12 19.88
CA ASP A 285 -40.60 -13.18 20.50
C ASP A 285 -40.59 -13.01 22.03
N SER A 286 -39.50 -13.39 22.70
CA SER A 286 -39.34 -13.16 24.14
C SER A 286 -38.58 -11.87 24.47
N ALA A 287 -38.05 -11.18 23.46
CA ALA A 287 -37.29 -9.96 23.66
C ALA A 287 -38.22 -8.76 23.89
N SER A 288 -37.86 -7.90 24.84
CA SER A 288 -38.60 -6.68 25.13
C SER A 288 -37.67 -5.47 25.33
N GLY A 289 -38.24 -4.27 25.21
CA GLY A 289 -37.52 -3.02 25.43
C GLY A 289 -36.23 -2.90 24.61
N ARG A 290 -35.11 -2.62 25.29
CA ARG A 290 -33.80 -2.40 24.65
C ARG A 290 -33.28 -3.63 23.92
N GLU A 291 -33.56 -4.83 24.42
CA GLU A 291 -33.09 -6.07 23.80
C GLU A 291 -33.74 -6.25 22.42
N ARG A 292 -35.06 -6.03 22.35
CA ARG A 292 -35.79 -6.05 21.09
C ARG A 292 -35.27 -5.01 20.11
N GLN A 293 -35.02 -3.78 20.57
CA GLN A 293 -34.44 -2.73 19.75
C GLN A 293 -33.03 -3.07 19.24
N ARG A 294 -32.22 -3.78 20.03
CA ARG A 294 -30.89 -4.25 19.62
C ARG A 294 -31.00 -5.28 18.50
N LEU A 295 -31.85 -6.29 18.66
CA LEU A 295 -32.06 -7.33 17.63
C LEU A 295 -32.53 -6.72 16.30
N VAL A 296 -33.43 -5.73 16.34
CA VAL A 296 -33.87 -5.02 15.12
C VAL A 296 -32.72 -4.25 14.48
N GLN A 297 -31.89 -3.55 15.26
CA GLN A 297 -30.71 -2.84 14.74
C GLN A 297 -29.69 -3.78 14.08
N GLU A 298 -29.44 -4.94 14.71
CA GLU A 298 -28.56 -5.98 14.17
C GLU A 298 -29.12 -6.57 12.87
N GLU A 299 -30.44 -6.81 12.79
CA GLU A 299 -31.06 -7.30 11.56
C GLU A 299 -31.07 -6.25 10.44
N VAL A 300 -31.26 -4.97 10.76
CA VAL A 300 -31.11 -3.88 9.80
C VAL A 300 -29.68 -3.84 9.25
N ARG A 301 -28.68 -3.98 10.13
CA ARG A 301 -27.26 -4.07 9.73
C ARG A 301 -27.02 -5.26 8.80
N ALA A 302 -27.46 -6.45 9.21
CA ALA A 302 -27.33 -7.66 8.41
C ALA A 302 -28.00 -7.54 7.03
N SER A 303 -29.14 -6.83 6.94
CA SER A 303 -29.82 -6.57 5.66
C SER A 303 -28.99 -5.67 4.73
N VAL A 304 -28.27 -4.70 5.28
CA VAL A 304 -27.37 -3.83 4.50
C VAL A 304 -26.12 -4.59 4.05
N GLU A 305 -25.53 -5.40 4.93
CA GLU A 305 -24.42 -6.28 4.59
C GLU A 305 -24.83 -7.25 3.47
N GLU A 306 -26.00 -7.88 3.58
CA GLU A 306 -26.55 -8.78 2.56
C GLU A 306 -26.72 -8.10 1.19
N GLU A 307 -27.24 -6.87 1.13
CA GLU A 307 -27.34 -6.08 -0.11
C GLU A 307 -25.95 -5.83 -0.72
N GLN A 308 -24.96 -5.51 0.10
CA GLN A 308 -23.58 -5.29 -0.34
C GLN A 308 -22.96 -6.58 -0.86
N THR A 309 -23.12 -7.69 -0.15
CA THR A 309 -22.62 -9.01 -0.55
C THR A 309 -23.26 -9.46 -1.86
N SER A 310 -24.58 -9.31 -2.00
CA SER A 310 -25.31 -9.62 -3.24
C SER A 310 -24.77 -8.82 -4.43
N ARG A 311 -24.55 -7.51 -4.22
CA ARG A 311 -23.96 -6.64 -5.23
C ARG A 311 -22.53 -7.04 -5.58
N ALA A 312 -21.72 -7.43 -4.59
CA ALA A 312 -20.36 -7.89 -4.80
C ALA A 312 -20.35 -9.17 -5.64
N VAL A 313 -21.21 -10.16 -5.35
CA VAL A 313 -21.33 -11.40 -6.13
C VAL A 313 -21.66 -11.14 -7.60
N ALA A 314 -22.47 -10.12 -7.89
CA ALA A 314 -22.81 -9.72 -9.25
C ALA A 314 -21.63 -9.08 -10.02
N MET A 315 -20.59 -8.60 -9.33
CA MET A 315 -19.41 -7.98 -9.95
C MET A 315 -18.38 -9.04 -10.32
N ARG A 316 -18.32 -9.42 -11.61
CA ARG A 316 -17.40 -10.45 -12.10
C ARG A 316 -15.94 -10.23 -11.69
N GLN A 317 -15.44 -8.99 -11.78
CA GLN A 317 -14.03 -8.67 -11.50
C GLN A 317 -13.85 -8.20 -10.05
N GLN A 318 -14.54 -7.12 -9.65
CA GLN A 318 -14.41 -6.49 -8.33
C GLN A 318 -14.96 -7.35 -7.21
N GLY A 319 -15.85 -8.30 -7.52
CA GLY A 319 -16.41 -9.27 -6.60
C GLY A 319 -15.75 -10.64 -6.66
N ALA A 320 -14.67 -10.81 -7.45
CA ALA A 320 -13.99 -12.09 -7.59
C ALA A 320 -13.48 -12.64 -6.23
N TRP A 321 -13.19 -11.75 -5.27
CA TRP A 321 -12.79 -12.11 -3.91
C TRP A 321 -13.85 -12.93 -3.15
N MET A 322 -15.12 -12.83 -3.53
CA MET A 322 -16.21 -13.65 -2.96
C MET A 322 -16.04 -15.16 -3.24
N LYS A 323 -15.16 -15.54 -4.18
CA LYS A 323 -14.95 -16.93 -4.62
C LYS A 323 -13.63 -17.53 -4.13
N TRP A 324 -12.90 -16.85 -3.25
CA TRP A 324 -11.57 -17.26 -2.80
C TRP A 324 -11.58 -18.30 -1.66
N GLU A 325 -12.69 -19.01 -1.42
CA GLU A 325 -12.81 -20.01 -0.34
C GLU A 325 -11.74 -21.11 -0.38
N GLN A 326 -11.17 -21.40 -1.55
CA GLN A 326 -10.09 -22.38 -1.75
C GLN A 326 -8.76 -21.75 -2.21
N ALA A 327 -8.67 -20.42 -2.22
CA ALA A 327 -7.43 -19.75 -2.61
C ALA A 327 -6.35 -20.01 -1.56
N MET A 328 -5.16 -20.40 -2.00
CA MET A 328 -4.03 -20.58 -1.09
C MET A 328 -3.68 -19.23 -0.47
N GLU A 329 -3.76 -19.14 0.85
CA GLU A 329 -3.39 -17.94 1.57
C GLU A 329 -1.89 -17.66 1.38
N ARG A 330 -1.57 -16.43 0.98
CA ARG A 330 -0.18 -16.01 0.82
C ARG A 330 0.18 -15.09 1.98
N SER A 331 1.04 -15.56 2.88
CA SER A 331 1.57 -14.73 3.95
C SER A 331 2.50 -13.66 3.37
N VAL A 332 2.08 -12.39 3.44
CA VAL A 332 2.92 -11.24 3.13
C VAL A 332 3.17 -10.51 4.44
N THR A 333 4.41 -10.56 4.94
CA THR A 333 4.74 -9.89 6.20
C THR A 333 5.04 -8.41 5.97
N TRP A 334 4.94 -7.59 7.02
CA TRP A 334 5.35 -6.19 6.94
C TRP A 334 6.81 -6.02 6.51
N LYS A 335 7.68 -6.92 6.96
CA LYS A 335 9.09 -6.96 6.56
C LYS A 335 9.23 -7.16 5.05
N ASP A 336 8.43 -8.06 4.47
CA ASP A 336 8.40 -8.29 3.03
C ASP A 336 8.00 -7.03 2.26
N ILE A 337 6.92 -6.37 2.68
CA ILE A 337 6.42 -5.15 2.03
C ILE A 337 7.47 -4.05 2.03
N TRP A 338 8.18 -3.85 3.15
CA TRP A 338 9.24 -2.83 3.26
C TRP A 338 10.49 -3.16 2.44
N GLN A 339 10.78 -4.43 2.21
CA GLN A 339 11.98 -4.86 1.46
C GLN A 339 11.72 -5.02 -0.04
N TRP A 340 10.47 -5.20 -0.45
CA TRP A 340 10.14 -5.43 -1.85
C TRP A 340 10.14 -4.15 -2.68
N ASN A 341 10.58 -4.27 -3.93
CA ASN A 341 10.40 -3.23 -4.93
C ASN A 341 8.89 -2.90 -5.06
N PRO A 342 8.49 -1.61 -5.06
CA PRO A 342 7.09 -1.20 -5.25
C PRO A 342 6.39 -1.82 -6.47
N GLN A 343 7.12 -2.07 -7.55
CA GLN A 343 6.60 -2.72 -8.76
C GLN A 343 6.15 -4.16 -8.50
N ARG A 344 6.84 -4.89 -7.59
CA ARG A 344 6.46 -6.23 -7.18
C ARG A 344 5.15 -6.22 -6.40
N ILE A 345 5.00 -5.26 -5.49
CA ILE A 345 3.79 -5.08 -4.69
C ILE A 345 2.61 -4.75 -5.62
N LYS A 346 2.81 -3.80 -6.54
CA LYS A 346 1.84 -3.44 -7.57
C LYS A 346 1.42 -4.66 -8.38
N PHE A 347 2.37 -5.44 -8.91
CA PHE A 347 2.08 -6.64 -9.68
C PHE A 347 1.28 -7.67 -8.87
N LEU A 348 1.64 -7.90 -7.61
CA LEU A 348 0.94 -8.86 -6.75
C LEU A 348 -0.52 -8.45 -6.52
N ILE A 349 -0.75 -7.20 -6.12
CA ILE A 349 -2.11 -6.69 -5.90
C ILE A 349 -2.91 -6.77 -7.20
N GLN A 350 -2.32 -6.32 -8.31
CA GLN A 350 -3.01 -6.35 -9.61
C GLN A 350 -3.28 -7.76 -10.12
N GLY A 351 -2.40 -8.73 -9.83
CA GLY A 351 -2.60 -10.13 -10.19
C GLY A 351 -3.72 -10.78 -9.38
N VAL A 352 -3.80 -10.48 -8.08
CA VAL A 352 -4.85 -10.98 -7.19
C VAL A 352 -6.24 -10.56 -7.66
N TYR A 353 -6.40 -9.30 -8.07
CA TYR A 353 -7.68 -8.79 -8.58
C TYR A 353 -7.85 -8.95 -10.11
N ASP A 354 -6.93 -9.63 -10.78
CA ASP A 354 -6.88 -9.81 -12.24
C ASP A 354 -7.12 -8.50 -13.01
N VAL A 355 -6.36 -7.47 -12.65
CA VAL A 355 -6.32 -6.15 -13.31
C VAL A 355 -4.96 -5.88 -13.96
N LEU A 356 -4.17 -6.93 -14.20
CA LEU A 356 -2.95 -6.85 -15.00
C LEU A 356 -3.31 -6.67 -16.49
N PRO A 357 -2.41 -6.09 -17.31
CA PRO A 357 -2.65 -5.82 -18.73
C PRO A 357 -2.56 -7.12 -19.58
N SER A 358 -3.41 -8.11 -19.29
CA SER A 358 -3.63 -9.27 -20.15
C SER A 358 -4.36 -8.83 -21.43
N PRO A 359 -4.24 -9.56 -22.56
CA PRO A 359 -5.02 -9.26 -23.76
C PRO A 359 -6.53 -9.14 -23.49
N SER A 360 -7.08 -9.99 -22.61
CA SER A 360 -8.49 -9.90 -22.21
C SER A 360 -8.80 -8.58 -21.52
N ASN A 361 -7.98 -8.14 -20.56
CA ASN A 361 -8.19 -6.89 -19.84
C ASN A 361 -7.96 -5.66 -20.72
N LEU A 362 -6.93 -5.68 -21.56
CA LEU A 362 -6.67 -4.62 -22.53
C LEU A 362 -7.83 -4.44 -23.52
N CYS A 363 -8.46 -5.54 -23.93
CA CYS A 363 -9.65 -5.50 -24.78
C CYS A 363 -10.84 -4.88 -24.04
N ILE A 364 -11.09 -5.30 -22.79
CA ILE A 364 -12.13 -4.70 -21.92
C ILE A 364 -11.89 -3.19 -21.71
N TRP A 365 -10.63 -2.75 -21.60
CA TRP A 365 -10.27 -1.34 -21.44
C TRP A 365 -10.28 -0.53 -22.75
N GLY A 366 -10.68 -1.15 -23.87
CA GLY A 366 -10.70 -0.50 -25.18
C GLY A 366 -9.31 -0.11 -25.71
N LYS A 367 -8.25 -0.80 -25.24
CA LYS A 367 -6.86 -0.56 -25.67
C LYS A 367 -6.45 -1.43 -26.84
N ILE A 368 -7.10 -2.58 -27.02
CA ILE A 368 -6.92 -3.46 -28.17
C ILE A 368 -8.27 -3.99 -28.63
N GLU A 369 -8.40 -4.35 -29.90
CA GLU A 369 -9.68 -4.80 -30.47
C GLU A 369 -10.01 -6.25 -30.13
N THR A 370 -9.00 -7.11 -29.96
CA THR A 370 -9.20 -8.54 -29.76
C THR A 370 -8.57 -9.01 -28.45
N PRO A 371 -9.22 -9.92 -27.69
CA PRO A 371 -8.65 -10.48 -26.46
C PRO A 371 -7.65 -11.60 -26.75
N ALA A 372 -7.15 -11.73 -27.98
CA ALA A 372 -6.38 -12.88 -28.42
C ALA A 372 -4.96 -12.90 -27.85
N CYS A 373 -4.51 -14.09 -27.46
CA CYS A 373 -3.14 -14.36 -27.06
C CYS A 373 -2.22 -14.22 -28.27
N PRO A 374 -1.12 -13.45 -28.18
CA PRO A 374 -0.21 -13.24 -29.31
C PRO A 374 0.54 -14.50 -29.75
N LEU A 375 0.52 -15.56 -28.94
CA LEU A 375 1.23 -16.80 -29.24
C LEU A 375 0.32 -17.82 -29.93
N CYS A 376 -0.85 -18.09 -29.34
CA CYS A 376 -1.73 -19.19 -29.75
C CYS A 376 -3.11 -18.76 -30.23
N SER A 377 -3.37 -17.45 -30.29
CA SER A 377 -4.62 -16.84 -30.77
C SER A 377 -5.90 -17.19 -29.99
N LYS A 378 -5.83 -18.03 -28.95
CA LYS A 378 -6.93 -18.23 -27.97
C LYS A 378 -7.12 -16.99 -27.09
N ILE A 379 -8.19 -16.93 -26.30
CA ILE A 379 -8.43 -15.83 -25.35
C ILE A 379 -7.26 -15.74 -24.36
N GLY A 380 -6.56 -14.61 -24.38
CA GLY A 380 -5.42 -14.31 -23.53
C GLY A 380 -5.85 -13.73 -22.20
N THR A 381 -6.38 -14.57 -21.30
CA THR A 381 -6.60 -14.20 -19.89
C THR A 381 -5.28 -14.15 -19.13
N LEU A 382 -5.26 -13.60 -17.92
CA LEU A 382 -4.07 -13.64 -17.07
C LEU A 382 -3.62 -15.08 -16.79
N GLU A 383 -4.55 -15.97 -16.43
CA GLU A 383 -4.31 -17.41 -16.26
C GLU A 383 -3.73 -18.05 -17.53
N HIS A 384 -4.31 -17.73 -18.69
CA HIS A 384 -3.82 -18.23 -19.97
C HIS A 384 -2.35 -17.83 -20.20
N ILE A 385 -2.03 -16.55 -20.02
CA ILE A 385 -0.68 -16.04 -20.27
C ILE A 385 0.31 -16.63 -19.27
N LEU A 386 -0.07 -16.77 -17.99
CA LEU A 386 0.85 -17.19 -16.92
C LEU A 386 1.08 -18.70 -16.84
N SER A 387 0.10 -19.54 -17.20
CA SER A 387 0.23 -21.00 -16.99
C SER A 387 -0.41 -21.89 -18.06
N SER A 388 -1.40 -21.40 -18.81
CA SER A 388 -2.26 -22.27 -19.63
C SER A 388 -2.10 -22.11 -21.14
N CYS A 389 -1.12 -21.34 -21.61
CA CYS A 389 -0.86 -21.19 -23.03
C CYS A 389 -0.13 -22.42 -23.58
N THR A 390 -0.81 -23.19 -24.44
CA THR A 390 -0.28 -24.43 -25.03
C THR A 390 0.99 -24.21 -25.83
N LYS A 391 1.07 -23.11 -26.59
CA LYS A 391 2.26 -22.76 -27.36
C LYS A 391 3.44 -22.36 -26.45
N ALA A 392 3.18 -21.55 -25.42
CA ALA A 392 4.20 -21.19 -24.43
C ALA A 392 4.72 -22.42 -23.67
N LEU A 393 3.84 -23.37 -23.36
CA LEU A 393 4.21 -24.65 -22.74
C LEU A 393 5.07 -25.51 -23.67
N GLY A 394 4.66 -25.66 -24.93
CA GLY A 394 5.38 -26.43 -25.95
C GLY A 394 6.78 -25.87 -26.23
N GLU A 395 6.91 -24.55 -26.29
CA GLU A 395 8.18 -23.83 -26.45
C GLU A 395 9.01 -23.74 -25.16
N GLY A 396 8.53 -24.29 -24.04
CA GLY A 396 9.26 -24.30 -22.77
C GLY A 396 9.37 -22.94 -22.06
N ARG A 397 8.60 -21.93 -22.45
CA ARG A 397 8.69 -20.56 -21.89
C ARG A 397 8.41 -20.50 -20.40
N TYR A 398 7.51 -21.35 -19.89
CA TYR A 398 7.21 -21.43 -18.46
C TYR A 398 8.37 -21.97 -17.62
N ARG A 399 9.20 -22.84 -18.22
CA ARG A 399 10.38 -23.40 -17.56
C ARG A 399 11.58 -22.47 -17.66
N TRP A 400 11.63 -21.55 -18.62
CA TRP A 400 12.81 -20.72 -18.87
C TRP A 400 13.36 -20.05 -17.60
N ARG A 401 12.52 -19.38 -16.79
CA ARG A 401 13.00 -18.72 -15.56
C ARG A 401 13.52 -19.72 -14.53
N HIS A 402 12.80 -20.83 -14.35
CA HIS A 402 13.21 -21.93 -13.49
C HIS A 402 14.58 -22.48 -13.94
N ASP A 403 14.72 -22.81 -15.22
CA ASP A 403 15.91 -23.39 -15.81
C ASP A 403 17.12 -22.42 -15.74
N GLN A 404 16.91 -21.10 -15.86
CA GLN A 404 17.97 -20.11 -15.66
C GLN A 404 18.46 -20.05 -14.20
N VAL A 405 17.54 -20.08 -13.23
CA VAL A 405 17.91 -20.13 -11.82
C VAL A 405 18.62 -21.45 -11.50
N LEU A 406 18.08 -22.56 -12.01
CA LEU A 406 18.65 -23.88 -11.82
C LEU A 406 20.07 -24.00 -12.39
N LYS A 407 20.31 -23.40 -13.57
CA LYS A 407 21.66 -23.26 -14.16
C LYS A 407 22.62 -22.52 -13.23
N ALA A 408 22.22 -21.39 -12.66
CA ALA A 408 23.07 -20.61 -11.77
C ALA A 408 23.43 -21.38 -10.48
N ILE A 409 22.46 -22.10 -9.91
CA ILE A 409 22.67 -22.96 -8.73
C ILE A 409 23.64 -24.10 -9.09
N ALA A 410 23.38 -24.79 -10.21
CA ALA A 410 24.23 -25.87 -10.70
C ALA A 410 25.67 -25.42 -10.93
N GLU A 411 25.87 -24.25 -11.53
CA GLU A 411 27.20 -23.67 -11.75
C GLU A 411 27.93 -23.39 -10.43
N ALA A 412 27.24 -22.81 -9.46
CA ALA A 412 27.80 -22.55 -8.13
C ALA A 412 28.23 -23.85 -7.41
N ILE A 413 27.39 -24.89 -7.47
CA ILE A 413 27.71 -26.21 -6.90
C ILE A 413 28.89 -26.85 -7.63
N SER A 414 28.90 -26.82 -8.98
CA SER A 414 29.99 -27.35 -9.81
C SER A 414 31.33 -26.68 -9.47
N LYS A 415 31.33 -25.35 -9.30
CA LYS A 415 32.50 -24.59 -8.86
C LYS A 415 32.97 -25.04 -7.47
N GLY A 416 32.05 -25.29 -6.55
CA GLY A 416 32.34 -25.83 -5.21
C GLY A 416 33.01 -27.21 -5.24
N ILE A 417 32.52 -28.12 -6.10
CA ILE A 417 33.08 -29.47 -6.28
C ILE A 417 34.50 -29.38 -6.87
N LYS A 418 34.68 -28.58 -7.93
CA LYS A 418 35.98 -28.43 -8.63
C LYS A 418 37.03 -27.73 -7.75
N GLY A 419 36.65 -26.67 -7.03
CA GLY A 419 37.56 -25.88 -6.21
C GLY A 419 38.21 -26.65 -5.05
N ARG A 420 37.56 -27.73 -4.56
CA ARG A 420 38.03 -28.52 -3.42
C ARG A 420 38.81 -29.78 -3.78
N ARG A 421 38.84 -30.21 -5.05
CA ARG A 421 39.82 -31.22 -5.49
C ARG A 421 41.28 -30.77 -5.26
N ARG A 422 41.49 -29.47 -5.00
CA ARG A 422 42.80 -28.82 -4.86
C ARG A 422 43.26 -28.60 -3.41
N THR A 423 42.40 -28.78 -2.40
CA THR A 423 42.78 -28.57 -0.99
C THR A 423 43.04 -29.91 -0.28
N GLN A 424 44.31 -30.14 0.07
CA GLN A 424 44.77 -31.26 0.87
C GLN A 424 44.08 -31.25 2.25
N ALA A 425 43.72 -32.44 2.76
CA ALA A 425 43.18 -32.58 4.10
C ALA A 425 44.28 -32.26 5.12
N THR A 426 44.11 -31.20 5.90
CA THR A 426 44.94 -30.98 7.10
C THR A 426 44.58 -32.05 8.13
N ALA A 427 45.58 -32.77 8.61
CA ALA A 427 45.44 -33.80 9.63
C ALA A 427 44.73 -33.21 10.86
N LYS A 428 43.82 -33.98 11.46
CA LYS A 428 43.19 -33.59 12.73
C LYS A 428 44.25 -33.56 13.82
N THR A 429 44.72 -32.36 14.17
CA THR A 429 45.61 -32.18 15.31
C THR A 429 44.82 -32.39 16.60
N ILE A 430 45.20 -33.40 17.38
CA ILE A 430 44.64 -33.64 18.72
C ILE A 430 45.29 -32.62 19.66
N HIS A 431 44.49 -31.74 20.26
CA HIS A 431 44.95 -30.84 21.31
C HIS A 431 44.88 -31.54 22.66
N PHE A 432 46.04 -31.85 23.26
CA PHE A 432 46.12 -32.34 24.63
C PHE A 432 45.97 -31.19 25.62
N VAL A 433 45.03 -31.32 26.57
CA VAL A 433 44.82 -30.37 27.66
C VAL A 433 45.51 -30.92 28.91
N LYS A 434 46.35 -30.13 29.57
CA LYS A 434 47.02 -30.53 30.82
C LYS A 434 46.02 -30.60 31.99
N GLU A 435 46.30 -31.50 32.92
CA GLU A 435 45.51 -31.68 34.15
C GLU A 435 45.39 -30.35 34.93
N GLY A 436 44.16 -29.97 35.29
CA GLY A 436 43.83 -28.72 35.97
C GLY A 436 43.41 -27.53 35.08
N GLN A 437 43.61 -27.59 33.75
CA GLN A 437 43.10 -26.58 32.83
C GLN A 437 41.69 -26.92 32.29
N ARG A 438 40.80 -25.93 32.24
CA ARG A 438 39.49 -26.06 31.57
C ARG A 438 39.67 -25.90 30.05
N PRO A 439 39.05 -26.75 29.21
CA PRO A 439 39.14 -26.61 27.76
C PRO A 439 38.57 -25.26 27.31
N GLU A 440 39.30 -24.55 26.46
CA GLU A 440 38.76 -23.33 25.81
C GLU A 440 37.50 -23.70 25.03
N LYS A 441 36.45 -22.87 25.17
CA LYS A 441 35.22 -23.01 24.38
C LYS A 441 35.58 -22.82 22.91
N THR A 442 35.66 -23.91 22.16
CA THR A 442 35.82 -23.85 20.71
C THR A 442 34.66 -23.02 20.14
N PRO A 443 34.93 -22.01 19.29
CA PRO A 443 33.86 -21.31 18.59
C PRO A 443 33.05 -22.37 17.84
N ARG A 444 31.71 -22.29 17.93
CA ARG A 444 30.76 -23.18 17.24
C ARG A 444 31.25 -23.34 15.81
N ASN A 445 31.84 -24.49 15.51
CA ASN A 445 32.43 -24.75 14.19
C ASN A 445 31.25 -24.63 13.21
N ARG A 446 31.28 -23.63 12.32
CA ARG A 446 30.32 -23.56 11.22
C ARG A 446 30.42 -24.91 10.55
N SER A 447 29.37 -25.74 10.66
CA SER A 447 29.37 -27.11 10.18
C SER A 447 30.03 -27.12 8.81
N ALA A 448 31.12 -27.89 8.66
CA ALA A 448 31.69 -28.12 7.34
C ALA A 448 30.52 -28.51 6.44
N GLY A 449 30.32 -27.80 5.32
CA GLY A 449 29.16 -28.01 4.45
C GLY A 449 29.07 -29.47 3.94
N LEU A 450 28.10 -29.81 3.11
CA LEU A 450 27.94 -31.20 2.64
C LEU A 450 29.01 -31.62 1.62
N LEU A 451 29.43 -30.71 0.73
CA LEU A 451 30.41 -31.00 -0.33
C LEU A 451 31.77 -31.59 0.09
N PRO A 452 32.37 -31.31 1.26
CA PRO A 452 33.63 -31.90 1.72
C PRO A 452 33.52 -33.36 2.17
N THR A 453 32.30 -33.91 2.30
CA THR A 453 32.10 -35.27 2.82
C THR A 453 32.41 -36.36 1.80
N ALA A 454 32.53 -36.02 0.51
CA ALA A 454 32.98 -36.91 -0.56
C ALA A 454 33.82 -36.18 -1.62
N ARG A 455 34.61 -36.93 -2.39
CA ARG A 455 35.52 -36.38 -3.44
C ARG A 455 35.05 -36.68 -4.87
N ASP A 456 34.16 -37.64 -4.99
CA ASP A 456 33.62 -38.23 -6.22
C ASP A 456 32.20 -37.77 -6.52
N TRP A 457 31.79 -36.61 -5.99
CA TRP A 457 30.47 -36.05 -6.27
C TRP A 457 30.22 -35.94 -7.78
N VAL A 458 29.17 -36.63 -8.23
CA VAL A 458 28.58 -36.52 -9.56
C VAL A 458 27.29 -35.73 -9.45
N MET A 459 27.22 -34.61 -10.14
CA MET A 459 26.03 -33.75 -10.17
C MET A 459 25.20 -34.01 -11.43
N SER A 460 23.89 -34.19 -11.26
CA SER A 460 22.89 -34.19 -12.33
C SER A 460 21.88 -33.08 -12.07
N VAL A 461 21.42 -32.41 -13.12
CA VAL A 461 20.49 -31.26 -13.03
C VAL A 461 19.32 -31.48 -14.00
N ASP A 462 18.08 -31.23 -13.59
CA ASP A 462 16.89 -31.41 -14.46
C ASP A 462 16.69 -30.25 -15.44
N LEU A 463 17.68 -30.03 -16.30
CA LEU A 463 17.52 -29.19 -17.48
C LEU A 463 16.94 -30.06 -18.60
N GLU A 464 15.87 -29.59 -19.25
CA GLU A 464 15.24 -30.24 -20.41
C GLU A 464 14.58 -31.61 -20.16
N ARG A 465 14.22 -31.93 -18.90
CA ARG A 465 13.55 -33.19 -18.52
C ARG A 465 14.41 -34.44 -18.73
N GLN A 466 15.73 -34.34 -18.61
CA GLN A 466 16.61 -35.49 -18.79
C GLN A 466 17.11 -36.12 -17.49
N LEU A 467 16.82 -35.52 -16.32
CA LEU A 467 17.30 -36.07 -15.07
C LEU A 467 16.51 -37.32 -14.67
N LYS A 468 17.23 -38.42 -14.47
CA LYS A 468 16.75 -39.67 -13.90
C LYS A 468 17.65 -40.05 -12.74
N ILE A 469 17.06 -40.41 -11.61
CA ILE A 469 17.84 -41.01 -10.52
C ILE A 469 18.39 -42.34 -11.04
N PRO A 470 19.69 -42.64 -10.85
CA PRO A 470 20.24 -43.92 -11.24
C PRO A 470 19.39 -45.08 -10.68
N PRO A 471 18.99 -46.07 -11.51
CA PRO A 471 18.04 -47.11 -11.11
C PRO A 471 18.48 -47.94 -9.90
N HIS A 472 19.80 -48.04 -9.68
CA HIS A 472 20.39 -48.75 -8.55
C HIS A 472 20.26 -48.00 -7.21
N ILE A 473 19.85 -46.73 -7.23
CA ILE A 473 19.57 -45.94 -6.03
C ILE A 473 18.07 -46.03 -5.67
N THR A 474 17.19 -45.70 -6.62
CA THR A 474 15.74 -45.85 -6.46
C THR A 474 15.00 -45.80 -7.79
N GLN A 475 13.88 -46.52 -7.89
CA GLN A 475 12.95 -46.44 -9.01
C GLN A 475 11.82 -45.47 -8.66
N THR A 476 11.84 -44.26 -9.24
CA THR A 476 10.81 -43.25 -9.00
C THR A 476 10.46 -42.49 -10.28
N ARG A 477 9.22 -41.98 -10.32
CA ARG A 477 8.76 -41.03 -11.34
C ARG A 477 8.96 -39.57 -10.92
N LEU A 478 9.34 -39.34 -9.66
CA LEU A 478 9.63 -38.02 -9.13
C LEU A 478 10.97 -37.52 -9.67
N ARG A 479 11.04 -36.22 -9.97
CA ARG A 479 12.21 -35.55 -10.55
C ARG A 479 12.60 -34.40 -9.64
N PRO A 480 13.63 -34.58 -8.80
CA PRO A 480 14.23 -33.47 -8.06
C PRO A 480 14.98 -32.55 -9.02
N ASP A 481 15.21 -31.30 -8.62
CA ASP A 481 15.78 -30.27 -9.49
C ASP A 481 17.29 -30.50 -9.68
N ILE A 482 18.00 -30.90 -8.61
CA ILE A 482 19.42 -31.29 -8.65
C ILE A 482 19.65 -32.55 -7.82
N ILE A 483 20.53 -33.42 -8.32
CA ILE A 483 21.04 -34.59 -7.60
C ILE A 483 22.56 -34.52 -7.51
N LEU A 484 23.08 -34.80 -6.32
CA LEU A 484 24.49 -35.10 -6.09
C LEU A 484 24.61 -36.53 -5.57
N VAL A 485 25.42 -37.35 -6.25
CA VAL A 485 25.71 -38.74 -5.84
C VAL A 485 27.21 -38.88 -5.57
N SER A 486 27.56 -39.51 -4.46
CA SER A 486 28.88 -40.11 -4.24
C SER A 486 28.71 -41.60 -4.07
N GLU A 487 29.35 -42.38 -4.94
CA GLU A 487 29.33 -43.83 -4.86
C GLU A 487 30.30 -44.36 -3.81
N ALA A 488 31.43 -43.67 -3.62
CA ALA A 488 32.46 -44.06 -2.66
C ALA A 488 31.97 -43.93 -1.22
N THR A 489 31.20 -42.88 -0.90
CA THR A 489 30.67 -42.67 0.46
C THR A 489 29.20 -43.05 0.61
N LYS A 490 28.55 -43.51 -0.48
CA LYS A 490 27.14 -43.89 -0.54
C LYS A 490 26.21 -42.77 -0.08
N GLN A 491 26.48 -41.56 -0.55
CA GLN A 491 25.70 -40.37 -0.20
C GLN A 491 24.91 -39.85 -1.40
N LEU A 492 23.69 -39.41 -1.11
CA LEU A 492 22.76 -38.78 -2.05
C LEU A 492 22.29 -37.45 -1.46
N VAL A 493 22.40 -36.37 -2.23
CA VAL A 493 21.79 -35.08 -1.91
C VAL A 493 20.80 -34.73 -3.00
N LEU A 494 19.59 -34.36 -2.58
CA LEU A 494 18.50 -33.91 -3.43
C LEU A 494 18.25 -32.44 -3.10
N LEU A 495 18.18 -31.58 -4.13
CA LEU A 495 17.77 -30.18 -4.00
C LEU A 495 16.47 -29.94 -4.77
#